data_AF-A0A533YTX9-F1
#
_entry.id   AF-A0A533YTX9-F1
#
_cell.length_a   1.000
_cell.length_b   1.000
_cell.length_c   1.000
_cell.angle_alpha   90.00
_cell.angle_beta   90.00
_cell.angle_gamma   90.00
#
_symmetry.space_group_name_H-M   'P 1'
#
loop_
_entity.id
_entity.type
_entity.pdbx_description
1 polymer ?
#
loop_
_entity_poly.entity_id
_entity_poly.type
_entity_poly.pdbx_seq_one_letter_code
_entity_poly.pdbx_strand_id
1 'polypeptide(L)'
;MELRFQPSLIQEVIDAFIEKTEREGDPTFYKEFHELADPIYENFPLDDREPEFQKLYQYLFGHWGFADIIDNAFNEFPELKERIGITLVRGVLKEDQESVDILRKWGTVEEDLAKQFEAKGLKGVGIKLLPRRFYDPALPRFCRHELLHIKDMLDPAFLYDPDIKVGNTPGEESLILARYRVLWCLTIDSRLTRMEKEAVFPKEQRFKEFSTWYRKIPGKQLVAVFEGLWATEHFTHPELIEMASDTLKVIDRAIEVEGTEIPERKKIMLMP
;
A
#
# COMPACT_ATOMS: atom_id res chain seq x y z
N MET A 1 8.05 -15.78 7.22
CA MET A 1 7.20 -14.61 7.50
C MET A 1 5.92 -15.07 8.18
N GLU A 2 5.49 -14.36 9.24
CA GLU A 2 4.21 -14.55 9.92
C GLU A 2 3.25 -13.40 9.55
N LEU A 3 2.02 -13.71 9.14
CA LEU A 3 1.00 -12.72 8.80
C LEU A 3 -0.08 -12.69 9.88
N ARG A 4 -0.30 -11.52 10.49
CA ARG A 4 -1.31 -11.34 11.54
C ARG A 4 -2.27 -10.21 11.17
N PHE A 5 -3.53 -10.43 11.48
CA PHE A 5 -4.61 -9.45 11.30
C PHE A 5 -5.13 -9.02 12.67
N GLN A 6 -5.42 -7.74 12.83
CA GLN A 6 -6.03 -7.23 14.06
C GLN A 6 -7.46 -7.76 14.20
N PRO A 7 -7.88 -8.30 15.36
CA PRO A 7 -9.23 -8.86 15.53
C PRO A 7 -10.36 -7.90 15.17
N SER A 8 -10.21 -6.60 15.52
CA SER A 8 -11.21 -5.59 15.17
C SER A 8 -11.34 -5.36 13.66
N LEU A 9 -10.24 -5.46 12.90
CA LEU A 9 -10.28 -5.40 11.44
C LEU A 9 -11.02 -6.61 10.87
N ILE A 10 -10.72 -7.81 11.37
CA ILE A 10 -11.36 -9.05 10.93
C ILE A 10 -12.88 -8.94 11.08
N GLN A 11 -13.34 -8.55 12.27
CA GLN A 11 -14.75 -8.38 12.56
C GLN A 11 -15.40 -7.36 11.63
N GLU A 12 -14.79 -6.18 11.47
CA GLU A 12 -15.34 -5.11 10.63
C GLU A 12 -15.42 -5.51 9.14
N VAL A 13 -14.45 -6.29 8.64
CA VAL A 13 -14.50 -6.83 7.27
C VAL A 13 -15.67 -7.79 7.10
N ILE A 14 -15.83 -8.74 8.03
CA ILE A 14 -16.90 -9.75 7.96
C ILE A 14 -18.27 -9.10 8.06
N ASP A 15 -18.49 -8.24 9.05
CA ASP A 15 -19.77 -7.55 9.27
C ASP A 15 -20.15 -6.69 8.05
N ALA A 16 -19.20 -5.89 7.54
CA ALA A 16 -19.44 -5.02 6.38
C ALA A 16 -19.66 -5.82 5.08
N PHE A 17 -18.98 -6.96 4.93
CA PHE A 17 -19.13 -7.81 3.76
C PHE A 17 -20.50 -8.50 3.73
N ILE A 18 -20.91 -9.09 4.86
CA ILE A 18 -22.25 -9.70 5.01
C ILE A 18 -23.34 -8.67 4.68
N GLU A 19 -23.25 -7.48 5.28
CA GLU A 19 -24.22 -6.41 5.06
C GLU A 19 -24.27 -5.98 3.59
N LYS A 20 -23.10 -5.86 2.93
CA LYS A 20 -23.02 -5.51 1.51
C LYS A 20 -23.68 -6.58 0.64
N THR A 21 -23.33 -7.85 0.80
CA THR A 21 -23.84 -8.93 -0.06
C THR A 21 -25.34 -9.12 0.12
N GLU A 22 -25.84 -9.02 1.36
CA GLU A 22 -27.27 -9.09 1.64
C GLU A 22 -28.04 -7.95 0.96
N ARG A 23 -27.53 -6.70 1.04
CA ARG A 23 -28.12 -5.55 0.33
C ARG A 23 -28.09 -5.72 -1.19
N GLU A 24 -27.09 -6.43 -1.71
CA GLU A 24 -26.96 -6.77 -3.14
C GLU A 24 -27.85 -7.97 -3.55
N GLY A 25 -28.58 -8.57 -2.61
CA GLY A 25 -29.54 -9.65 -2.84
C GLY A 25 -28.95 -11.06 -2.71
N ASP A 26 -27.73 -11.20 -2.20
CA ASP A 26 -27.07 -12.47 -1.92
C ASP A 26 -27.00 -12.73 -0.40
N PRO A 27 -27.92 -13.54 0.16
CA PRO A 27 -27.93 -13.84 1.59
C PRO A 27 -27.00 -15.01 1.98
N THR A 28 -26.17 -15.52 1.07
CA THR A 28 -25.36 -16.72 1.31
C THR A 28 -24.46 -16.56 2.55
N PHE A 29 -23.68 -15.47 2.60
CA PHE A 29 -22.75 -15.20 3.70
C PHE A 29 -23.46 -14.89 5.02
N TYR A 30 -24.62 -14.23 4.96
CA TYR A 30 -25.48 -13.98 6.12
C TYR A 30 -25.95 -15.30 6.74
N LYS A 31 -26.48 -16.21 5.93
CA LYS A 31 -26.96 -17.52 6.39
C LYS A 31 -25.84 -18.35 7.00
N GLU A 32 -24.69 -18.42 6.31
CA GLU A 32 -23.53 -19.17 6.81
C GLU A 32 -23.04 -18.62 8.16
N PHE A 33 -22.94 -17.29 8.30
CA PHE A 33 -22.58 -16.67 9.58
C PHE A 33 -23.54 -17.08 10.69
N HIS A 34 -24.85 -17.01 10.44
CA HIS A 34 -25.87 -17.36 11.43
C HIS A 34 -25.84 -18.85 11.80
N GLU A 35 -25.71 -19.74 10.82
CA GLU A 35 -25.59 -21.18 11.06
C GLU A 35 -24.41 -21.53 11.98
N LEU A 36 -23.32 -20.77 11.91
CA LEU A 36 -22.14 -20.94 12.76
C LEU A 36 -22.22 -20.16 14.09
N ALA A 37 -22.95 -19.05 14.12
CA ALA A 37 -23.12 -18.20 15.30
C ALA A 37 -24.18 -18.75 16.28
N ASP A 38 -25.26 -19.36 15.78
CA ASP A 38 -26.35 -19.88 16.60
C ASP A 38 -25.85 -20.89 17.67
N PRO A 39 -24.96 -21.86 17.36
CA PRO A 39 -24.36 -22.74 18.36
C PRO A 39 -23.58 -22.02 19.47
N ILE A 40 -23.01 -20.83 19.19
CA ILE A 40 -22.31 -20.03 20.21
C ILE A 40 -23.32 -19.50 21.23
N TYR A 41 -24.48 -19.03 20.77
CA TYR A 41 -25.56 -18.59 21.65
C TYR A 41 -26.14 -19.73 22.49
N GLU A 42 -26.29 -20.92 21.90
CA GLU A 42 -26.91 -22.07 22.55
C GLU A 42 -25.99 -22.77 23.56
N ASN A 43 -24.69 -22.88 23.26
CA ASN A 43 -23.78 -23.75 24.01
C ASN A 43 -22.86 -23.01 24.99
N PHE A 44 -22.73 -21.68 24.88
CA PHE A 44 -21.83 -20.89 25.72
C PHE A 44 -22.58 -19.86 26.59
N PRO A 45 -22.22 -19.75 27.90
CA PRO A 45 -22.65 -18.66 28.77
C PRO A 45 -22.23 -17.30 28.21
N LEU A 46 -22.95 -16.22 28.59
CA LEU A 46 -22.72 -14.87 28.07
C LEU A 46 -21.26 -14.41 28.15
N ASP A 47 -20.60 -14.67 29.29
CA ASP A 47 -19.21 -14.24 29.54
C ASP A 47 -18.18 -15.00 28.68
N ASP A 48 -18.52 -16.19 28.19
CA ASP A 48 -17.65 -17.05 27.41
C ASP A 48 -17.89 -16.93 25.89
N ARG A 49 -18.91 -16.20 25.45
CA ARG A 49 -19.25 -16.07 24.02
C ARG A 49 -18.24 -15.26 23.24
N GLU A 50 -17.70 -14.19 23.82
CA GLU A 50 -16.81 -13.25 23.13
C GLU A 50 -15.55 -13.95 22.55
N PRO A 51 -14.81 -14.78 23.31
CA PRO A 51 -13.70 -15.56 22.73
C PRO A 51 -14.12 -16.53 21.60
N GLU A 52 -15.33 -17.10 21.67
CA GLU A 52 -15.82 -17.99 20.63
C GLU A 52 -16.21 -17.23 19.35
N PHE A 53 -16.81 -16.05 19.48
CA PHE A 53 -17.04 -15.16 18.34
C PHE A 53 -15.73 -14.74 17.69
N GLN A 54 -14.70 -14.41 18.45
CA GLN A 54 -13.39 -14.08 17.89
C GLN A 54 -12.81 -15.23 17.04
N LYS A 55 -12.96 -16.49 17.50
CA LYS A 55 -12.58 -17.68 16.71
C LYS A 55 -13.43 -17.82 15.45
N LEU A 56 -14.74 -17.60 15.55
CA LEU A 56 -15.65 -17.65 14.40
C LEU A 56 -15.27 -16.62 13.34
N TYR A 57 -15.09 -15.36 13.73
CA TYR A 57 -14.66 -14.28 12.82
C TYR A 57 -13.32 -14.61 12.16
N GLN A 58 -12.36 -15.12 12.93
CA GLN A 58 -11.06 -15.54 12.38
C GLN A 58 -11.21 -16.70 11.39
N TYR A 59 -12.05 -17.69 11.70
CA TYR A 59 -12.36 -18.80 10.80
C TYR A 59 -12.97 -18.29 9.50
N LEU A 60 -14.03 -17.47 9.55
CA LEU A 60 -14.72 -16.96 8.37
C LEU A 60 -13.81 -16.10 7.50
N PHE A 61 -12.96 -15.27 8.11
CA PHE A 61 -12.02 -14.42 7.37
C PHE A 61 -10.98 -15.23 6.57
N GLY A 62 -10.53 -16.36 7.11
CA GLY A 62 -9.73 -17.33 6.36
C GLY A 62 -10.56 -18.10 5.34
N HIS A 63 -11.72 -18.62 5.75
CA HIS A 63 -12.59 -19.47 4.94
C HIS A 63 -13.10 -18.76 3.68
N TRP A 64 -13.46 -17.49 3.79
CA TRP A 64 -13.90 -16.64 2.68
C TRP A 64 -12.73 -16.05 1.86
N GLY A 65 -11.49 -16.42 2.19
CA GLY A 65 -10.30 -16.09 1.40
C GLY A 65 -9.76 -14.67 1.58
N PHE A 66 -10.23 -13.89 2.56
CA PHE A 66 -9.75 -12.52 2.76
C PHE A 66 -8.28 -12.48 3.21
N ALA A 67 -7.85 -13.44 4.02
CA ALA A 67 -6.45 -13.59 4.39
C ALA A 67 -5.55 -13.90 3.18
N ASP A 68 -6.06 -14.71 2.25
CA ASP A 68 -5.31 -15.18 1.08
C ASP A 68 -4.97 -14.04 0.12
N ILE A 69 -5.77 -12.97 0.08
CA ILE A 69 -5.48 -11.80 -0.79
C ILE A 69 -4.10 -11.21 -0.46
N ILE A 70 -3.80 -11.05 0.83
CA ILE A 70 -2.53 -10.48 1.29
C ILE A 70 -1.40 -11.52 1.16
N ASP A 71 -1.63 -12.78 1.54
CA ASP A 71 -0.59 -13.81 1.42
C ASP A 71 -0.19 -14.04 -0.05
N ASN A 72 -1.16 -14.06 -0.96
CA ASN A 72 -0.91 -14.19 -2.40
C ASN A 72 -0.10 -13.03 -2.96
N ALA A 73 -0.31 -11.80 -2.47
CA ALA A 73 0.53 -10.67 -2.86
C ALA A 73 2.00 -10.89 -2.46
N PHE A 74 2.27 -11.46 -1.28
CA PHE A 74 3.64 -11.82 -0.88
C PHE A 74 4.20 -13.02 -1.66
N ASN A 75 3.37 -13.94 -2.15
CA ASN A 75 3.82 -15.04 -3.00
C ASN A 75 4.40 -14.54 -4.34
N GLU A 76 4.04 -13.33 -4.77
CA GLU A 76 4.63 -12.69 -5.96
C GLU A 76 6.02 -12.09 -5.72
N PHE A 77 6.42 -11.92 -4.45
CA PHE A 77 7.70 -11.34 -4.03
C PHE A 77 8.37 -12.23 -2.96
N PRO A 78 8.77 -13.48 -3.30
CA PRO A 78 9.28 -14.44 -2.33
C PRO A 78 10.48 -13.93 -1.53
N GLU A 79 11.32 -13.08 -2.12
CA GLU A 79 12.46 -12.43 -1.47
C GLU A 79 12.05 -11.56 -0.26
N LEU A 80 10.82 -11.03 -0.25
CA LEU A 80 10.28 -10.29 0.89
C LEU A 80 9.97 -11.25 2.05
N LYS A 81 9.49 -12.47 1.78
CA LYS A 81 9.22 -13.48 2.82
C LYS A 81 10.49 -13.93 3.55
N GLU A 82 11.66 -13.77 2.91
CA GLU A 82 12.98 -14.05 3.48
C GLU A 82 13.54 -12.89 4.31
N ARG A 83 13.09 -11.65 4.10
CA ARG A 83 13.55 -10.45 4.82
C ARG A 83 12.57 -9.97 5.88
N ILE A 84 11.32 -10.42 5.81
CA ILE A 84 10.24 -10.01 6.72
C ILE A 84 9.93 -11.16 7.69
N GLY A 85 10.07 -10.87 8.97
CA GLY A 85 9.74 -11.79 10.04
C GLY A 85 8.23 -11.85 10.27
N ILE A 86 7.60 -10.68 10.35
CA ILE A 86 6.18 -10.51 10.65
C ILE A 86 5.56 -9.35 9.89
N THR A 87 4.33 -9.53 9.47
CA THR A 87 3.46 -8.52 8.88
C THR A 87 2.21 -8.34 9.74
N LEU A 88 1.96 -7.12 10.20
CA LEU A 88 0.79 -6.76 11.01
C LEU A 88 -0.20 -5.96 10.15
N VAL A 89 -1.38 -6.52 9.92
CA VAL A 89 -2.45 -5.88 9.15
C VAL A 89 -3.49 -5.30 10.12
N ARG A 90 -3.75 -4.00 10.00
CA ARG A 90 -4.63 -3.25 10.91
C ARG A 90 -5.64 -2.40 10.13
N GLY A 91 -6.80 -2.21 10.74
CA GLY A 91 -7.87 -1.38 10.20
C GLY A 91 -7.60 0.11 10.40
N VAL A 92 -7.98 0.91 9.42
CA VAL A 92 -8.07 2.37 9.54
C VAL A 92 -9.46 2.86 9.16
N LEU A 93 -9.76 4.13 9.47
CA LEU A 93 -11.09 4.71 9.27
C LEU A 93 -11.20 5.54 7.98
N LYS A 94 -10.06 5.96 7.41
CA LYS A 94 -10.02 6.85 6.23
C LYS A 94 -8.96 6.40 5.22
N GLU A 95 -9.18 6.73 3.95
CA GLU A 95 -8.27 6.39 2.84
C GLU A 95 -6.87 7.03 3.02
N ASP A 96 -6.80 8.24 3.56
CA ASP A 96 -5.54 8.96 3.81
C ASP A 96 -4.70 8.35 4.94
N GLN A 97 -5.25 7.37 5.67
CA GLN A 97 -4.56 6.61 6.71
C GLN A 97 -4.03 5.26 6.21
N GLU A 98 -4.45 4.81 5.02
CA GLU A 98 -3.94 3.60 4.39
C GLU A 98 -2.44 3.75 4.10
N SER A 99 -1.65 2.76 4.48
CA SER A 99 -0.19 2.80 4.34
C SER A 99 0.43 1.45 4.56
N VAL A 100 1.58 1.22 3.94
CA VAL A 100 2.46 0.09 4.23
C VAL A 100 3.85 0.62 4.54
N ASP A 101 4.42 0.20 5.67
CA ASP A 101 5.71 0.72 6.14
C ASP A 101 6.47 -0.31 6.98
N ILE A 102 7.78 -0.13 7.10
CA ILE A 102 8.62 -0.90 8.03
C ILE A 102 8.28 -0.45 9.46
N LEU A 103 7.94 -1.41 10.31
CA LEU A 103 7.63 -1.14 11.71
C LEU A 103 8.90 -0.72 12.44
N ARG A 104 8.88 0.51 12.98
CA ARG A 104 9.92 1.04 13.87
C ARG A 104 9.53 0.94 15.35
N LYS A 105 8.25 0.68 15.64
CA LYS A 105 7.71 0.55 16.99
C LYS A 105 6.73 -0.61 17.03
N TRP A 106 6.78 -1.35 18.13
CA TRP A 106 5.98 -2.54 18.34
C TRP A 106 4.95 -2.29 19.44
N GLY A 107 3.79 -2.93 19.32
CA GLY A 107 2.84 -3.04 20.43
C GLY A 107 3.38 -4.01 21.47
N THR A 108 2.88 -3.93 22.70
CA THR A 108 3.33 -4.78 23.82
C THR A 108 3.18 -6.27 23.53
N VAL A 109 2.17 -6.66 22.74
CA VAL A 109 1.91 -8.07 22.38
C VAL A 109 2.94 -8.57 21.37
N GLU A 110 3.34 -7.74 20.42
CA GLU A 110 4.24 -8.13 19.33
C GLU A 110 5.72 -7.88 19.65
N GLU A 111 6.03 -7.18 20.75
CA GLU A 111 7.40 -6.76 21.10
C GLU A 111 8.38 -7.93 21.26
N ASP A 112 7.99 -9.00 21.96
CA ASP A 112 8.87 -10.16 22.17
C ASP A 112 9.11 -10.94 20.87
N LEU A 113 8.08 -11.03 20.03
CA LEU A 113 8.16 -11.69 18.74
C LEU A 113 9.02 -10.87 17.76
N ALA A 114 8.87 -9.54 17.79
CA ALA A 114 9.69 -8.63 17.04
C ALA A 114 11.18 -8.75 17.40
N LYS A 115 11.51 -8.79 18.70
CA LYS A 115 12.90 -9.00 19.16
C LYS A 115 13.49 -10.29 18.60
N GLN A 116 12.70 -11.37 18.51
CA GLN A 116 13.16 -12.64 17.93
C GLN A 116 13.44 -12.53 16.42
N PHE A 117 12.63 -11.77 15.68
CA PHE A 117 12.84 -11.54 14.26
C PHE A 117 14.02 -10.59 14.01
N GLU A 118 14.12 -9.51 14.77
CA GLU A 118 15.24 -8.55 14.68
C GLU A 118 16.59 -9.22 14.99
N ALA A 119 16.63 -10.13 15.96
CA ALA A 119 17.83 -10.93 16.27
C ALA A 119 18.29 -11.82 15.09
N LYS A 120 17.37 -12.15 14.16
CA LYS A 120 17.66 -12.88 12.92
C LYS A 120 17.92 -11.95 11.73
N GLY A 121 17.95 -10.64 11.95
CA GLY A 121 18.08 -9.63 10.90
C GLY A 121 16.81 -9.38 10.09
N LEU A 122 15.67 -9.96 10.50
CA LEU A 122 14.38 -9.83 9.81
C LEU A 122 13.66 -8.56 10.27
N LYS A 123 12.86 -7.98 9.38
CA LYS A 123 12.09 -6.75 9.64
C LYS A 123 10.61 -7.03 9.90
N GLY A 124 9.98 -6.08 10.56
CA GLY A 124 8.53 -5.98 10.69
C GLY A 124 7.92 -5.10 9.63
N VAL A 125 6.75 -5.45 9.13
CA VAL A 125 5.96 -4.62 8.21
C VAL A 125 4.56 -4.39 8.78
N GLY A 126 4.09 -3.16 8.71
CA GLY A 126 2.74 -2.77 9.08
C GLY A 126 1.95 -2.44 7.84
N ILE A 127 0.77 -3.06 7.68
CA ILE A 127 -0.19 -2.75 6.62
C ILE A 127 -1.43 -2.15 7.29
N LYS A 128 -1.80 -0.94 6.87
CA LYS A 128 -3.02 -0.26 7.29
C LYS A 128 -3.97 -0.18 6.12
N LEU A 129 -5.17 -0.75 6.29
CA LEU A 129 -6.18 -0.83 5.24
C LEU A 129 -7.54 -0.43 5.78
N LEU A 130 -8.35 0.20 4.94
CA LEU A 130 -9.78 0.26 5.18
C LEU A 130 -10.36 -1.17 5.10
N PRO A 131 -11.24 -1.57 6.02
CA PRO A 131 -11.90 -2.88 5.97
C PRO A 131 -12.55 -3.17 4.62
N ARG A 132 -13.18 -2.15 4.01
CA ARG A 132 -13.84 -2.31 2.71
C ARG A 132 -12.92 -2.67 1.55
N ARG A 133 -11.59 -2.55 1.70
CA ARG A 133 -10.64 -3.00 0.67
C ARG A 133 -10.65 -4.50 0.46
N PHE A 134 -10.99 -5.29 1.48
CA PHE A 134 -10.93 -6.75 1.40
C PHE A 134 -11.90 -7.35 0.38
N TYR A 135 -12.93 -6.60 -0.01
CA TYR A 135 -13.86 -6.97 -1.08
C TYR A 135 -13.80 -5.99 -2.28
N ASP A 136 -12.75 -5.19 -2.38
CA ASP A 136 -12.42 -4.38 -3.54
C ASP A 136 -11.49 -5.19 -4.46
N PRO A 137 -11.87 -5.46 -5.73
CA PRO A 137 -11.00 -6.20 -6.66
C PRO A 137 -9.67 -5.50 -6.95
N ALA A 138 -9.50 -4.22 -6.57
CA ALA A 138 -8.25 -3.49 -6.67
C ALA A 138 -7.23 -3.81 -5.57
N LEU A 139 -7.60 -4.50 -4.49
CA LEU A 139 -6.68 -4.77 -3.38
C LEU A 139 -5.40 -5.53 -3.79
N PRO A 140 -5.43 -6.56 -4.66
CA PRO A 140 -4.21 -7.23 -5.11
C PRO A 140 -3.21 -6.28 -5.78
N ARG A 141 -3.65 -5.39 -6.67
CA ARG A 141 -2.75 -4.41 -7.32
C ARG A 141 -2.25 -3.35 -6.34
N PHE A 142 -3.07 -2.94 -5.37
CA PHE A 142 -2.63 -2.08 -4.26
C PHE A 142 -1.50 -2.75 -3.47
N CYS A 143 -1.68 -4.01 -3.07
CA CYS A 143 -0.66 -4.74 -2.32
C CYS A 143 0.65 -4.86 -3.11
N ARG A 144 0.60 -5.14 -4.42
CA ARG A 144 1.83 -5.18 -5.26
C ARG A 144 2.59 -3.86 -5.26
N HIS A 145 1.87 -2.75 -5.38
CA HIS A 145 2.46 -1.41 -5.36
C HIS A 145 3.18 -1.15 -4.04
N GLU A 146 2.48 -1.37 -2.93
CA GLU A 146 3.02 -1.13 -1.60
C GLU A 146 4.15 -2.10 -1.23
N LEU A 147 4.08 -3.37 -1.66
CA LEU A 147 5.16 -4.34 -1.42
C LEU A 147 6.43 -4.00 -2.20
N LEU A 148 6.34 -3.38 -3.39
CA LEU A 148 7.53 -2.88 -4.07
C LEU A 148 8.15 -1.68 -3.34
N HIS A 149 7.37 -0.83 -2.67
CA HIS A 149 7.92 0.20 -1.79
C HIS A 149 8.71 -0.45 -0.63
N ILE A 150 8.16 -1.49 -0.02
CA ILE A 150 8.87 -2.25 1.02
C ILE A 150 10.13 -2.92 0.46
N LYS A 151 10.07 -3.47 -0.75
CA LYS A 151 11.24 -4.06 -1.43
C LYS A 151 12.36 -3.03 -1.57
N ASP A 152 12.05 -1.82 -2.00
CA ASP A 152 13.00 -0.73 -2.08
C ASP A 152 13.57 -0.40 -0.70
N MET A 153 12.72 -0.20 0.32
CA MET A 153 13.18 0.13 1.67
C MET A 153 14.11 -0.94 2.29
N LEU A 154 13.94 -2.21 1.90
CA LEU A 154 14.74 -3.33 2.35
C LEU A 154 15.96 -3.62 1.47
N ASP A 155 16.12 -2.94 0.33
CA ASP A 155 17.26 -3.10 -0.56
C ASP A 155 18.39 -2.13 -0.16
N PRO A 156 19.57 -2.64 0.25
CA PRO A 156 20.72 -1.78 0.53
C PRO A 156 21.13 -0.87 -0.64
N ALA A 157 20.88 -1.29 -1.89
CA ALA A 157 21.19 -0.47 -3.06
C ALA A 157 20.26 0.75 -3.19
N PHE A 158 19.07 0.71 -2.59
CA PHE A 158 18.15 1.84 -2.57
C PHE A 158 18.60 2.93 -1.60
N LEU A 159 19.44 2.62 -0.61
CA LEU A 159 19.93 3.59 0.39
C LEU A 159 18.80 4.29 1.16
N TYR A 160 17.77 3.55 1.56
CA TYR A 160 16.65 4.10 2.33
C TYR A 160 17.13 4.70 3.65
N ASP A 161 16.68 5.92 3.92
CA ASP A 161 16.98 6.66 5.15
C ASP A 161 15.67 7.24 5.70
N PRO A 162 15.04 6.60 6.69
CA PRO A 162 13.78 7.05 7.25
C PRO A 162 13.91 8.36 8.04
N ASP A 163 15.13 8.81 8.34
CA ASP A 163 15.41 10.00 9.13
C ASP A 163 15.98 11.14 8.25
N ILE A 164 15.90 11.00 6.91
CA ILE A 164 16.33 12.03 5.97
C ILE A 164 15.54 13.32 6.20
N LYS A 165 16.27 14.42 6.42
CA LYS A 165 15.67 15.74 6.62
C LYS A 165 15.51 16.44 5.29
N VAL A 166 14.31 16.96 5.04
CA VAL A 166 14.00 17.71 3.83
C VAL A 166 13.38 19.05 4.15
N GLY A 167 13.73 20.07 3.36
CA GLY A 167 13.25 21.44 3.55
C GLY A 167 13.79 22.12 4.81
N ASN A 168 13.61 23.44 4.87
CA ASN A 168 13.99 24.28 6.01
C ASN A 168 12.76 24.79 6.77
N THR A 169 11.57 24.60 6.20
CA THR A 169 10.29 25.04 6.77
C THR A 169 9.24 23.93 6.60
N PRO A 170 8.20 23.87 7.45
CA PRO A 170 7.14 22.87 7.32
C PRO A 170 6.44 22.85 5.95
N GLY A 171 6.29 24.04 5.33
CA GLY A 171 5.68 24.15 4.01
C GLY A 171 6.59 23.63 2.88
N GLU A 172 7.89 23.87 2.99
CA GLU A 172 8.89 23.34 2.06
C GLU A 172 9.01 21.82 2.20
N GLU A 173 9.10 21.33 3.44
CA GLU A 173 9.11 19.90 3.76
C GLU A 173 7.87 19.20 3.17
N SER A 174 6.68 19.73 3.41
CA SER A 174 5.42 19.17 2.87
C SER A 174 5.42 19.11 1.34
N LEU A 175 5.95 20.14 0.67
CA LEU A 175 6.06 20.17 -0.80
C LEU A 175 7.04 19.12 -1.32
N ILE A 176 8.21 18.99 -0.68
CA ILE A 176 9.23 18.03 -1.06
C ILE A 176 8.70 16.60 -0.87
N LEU A 177 8.09 16.30 0.27
CA LEU A 177 7.52 14.97 0.54
C LEU A 177 6.40 14.61 -0.43
N ALA A 178 5.55 15.57 -0.80
CA ALA A 178 4.51 15.33 -1.81
C ALA A 178 5.10 15.01 -3.20
N ARG A 179 6.14 15.74 -3.61
CA ARG A 179 6.86 15.46 -4.87
C ARG A 179 7.61 14.14 -4.84
N TYR A 180 8.25 13.83 -3.74
CA TYR A 180 8.94 12.57 -3.50
C TYR A 180 7.98 11.40 -3.65
N ARG A 181 6.80 11.45 -3.00
CA ARG A 181 5.75 10.44 -3.16
C ARG A 181 5.38 10.23 -4.62
N VAL A 182 5.17 11.31 -5.37
CA VAL A 182 4.80 11.23 -6.80
C VAL A 182 5.91 10.56 -7.62
N LEU A 183 7.17 10.92 -7.38
CA LEU A 183 8.31 10.32 -8.06
C LEU A 183 8.44 8.83 -7.70
N TRP A 184 8.36 8.46 -6.43
CA TRP A 184 8.52 7.07 -6.01
C TRP A 184 7.37 6.20 -6.50
N CYS A 185 6.12 6.64 -6.36
CA CYS A 185 4.99 5.86 -6.85
C CYS A 185 5.00 5.71 -8.40
N LEU A 186 5.52 6.71 -9.13
CA LEU A 186 5.76 6.60 -10.58
C LEU A 186 6.76 5.49 -10.89
N THR A 187 7.87 5.40 -10.16
CA THR A 187 8.90 4.37 -10.40
C THR A 187 8.42 2.97 -10.04
N ILE A 188 7.54 2.86 -9.05
CA ILE A 188 6.87 1.60 -8.68
C ILE A 188 5.95 1.12 -9.80
N ASP A 189 5.02 1.98 -10.25
CA ASP A 189 4.04 1.58 -11.28
C ASP A 189 4.70 1.32 -12.63
N SER A 190 5.78 2.03 -12.94
CA SER A 190 6.60 1.73 -14.11
C SER A 190 7.25 0.35 -14.04
N ARG A 191 7.80 -0.04 -12.88
CA ARG A 191 8.34 -1.39 -12.67
C ARG A 191 7.27 -2.47 -12.73
N LEU A 192 6.10 -2.25 -12.11
CA LEU A 192 4.98 -3.18 -12.23
C LEU A 192 4.58 -3.40 -13.69
N THR A 193 4.50 -2.32 -14.47
CA THR A 193 4.18 -2.39 -15.90
C THR A 193 5.22 -3.20 -16.68
N ARG A 194 6.53 -3.01 -16.40
CA ARG A 194 7.60 -3.82 -17.01
C ARG A 194 7.57 -5.29 -16.60
N MET A 195 7.09 -5.59 -15.39
CA MET A 195 6.88 -6.95 -14.89
C MET A 195 5.57 -7.58 -15.41
N GLU A 196 4.86 -6.92 -16.32
CA GLU A 196 3.54 -7.34 -16.83
C GLU A 196 2.50 -7.52 -15.72
N LYS A 197 2.65 -6.78 -14.62
CA LYS A 197 1.70 -6.74 -13.49
C LYS A 197 0.85 -5.49 -13.58
N GLU A 198 -0.41 -5.62 -13.16
CA GLU A 198 -1.32 -4.49 -13.11
C GLU A 198 -0.83 -3.47 -12.06
N ALA A 199 -0.53 -2.25 -12.53
CA ALA A 199 -0.16 -1.11 -11.71
C ALA A 199 -1.38 -0.48 -11.02
N VAL A 200 -1.18 0.24 -9.91
CA VAL A 200 -2.29 0.96 -9.24
C VAL A 200 -2.85 2.03 -10.16
N PHE A 201 -1.98 2.76 -10.84
CA PHE A 201 -2.37 3.72 -11.86
C PHE A 201 -1.68 3.43 -13.19
N PRO A 202 -2.41 3.57 -14.32
CA PRO A 202 -1.80 3.49 -15.64
C PRO A 202 -0.85 4.68 -15.87
N LYS A 203 0.03 4.54 -16.87
CA LYS A 203 1.06 5.53 -17.23
C LYS A 203 0.47 6.93 -17.43
N GLU A 204 -0.69 7.04 -18.08
CA GLU A 204 -1.36 8.30 -18.38
C GLU A 204 -1.82 9.01 -17.10
N GLN A 205 -2.29 8.25 -16.10
CA GLN A 205 -2.69 8.80 -14.82
C GLN A 205 -1.49 9.22 -13.99
N ARG A 206 -0.38 8.48 -14.03
CA ARG A 206 0.89 8.91 -13.43
C ARG A 206 1.45 10.16 -14.08
N PHE A 207 1.35 10.29 -15.40
CA PHE A 207 1.71 11.52 -16.11
C PHE A 207 0.86 12.70 -15.64
N LYS A 208 -0.46 12.50 -15.48
CA LYS A 208 -1.37 13.54 -14.99
C LYS A 208 -1.01 13.99 -13.56
N GLU A 209 -0.75 13.05 -12.65
CA GLU A 209 -0.31 13.34 -11.29
C GLU A 209 1.03 14.11 -11.30
N PHE A 210 2.04 13.59 -12.00
CA PHE A 210 3.34 14.22 -12.17
C PHE A 210 3.22 15.66 -12.71
N SER A 211 2.43 15.86 -13.76
CA SER A 211 2.24 17.16 -14.41
C SER A 211 1.67 18.24 -13.48
N THR A 212 0.89 17.82 -12.47
CA THR A 212 0.29 18.71 -11.48
C THR A 212 1.36 19.31 -10.56
N TRP A 213 2.31 18.48 -10.11
CA TRP A 213 3.38 18.87 -9.19
C TRP A 213 4.55 19.61 -9.87
N TYR A 214 4.74 19.37 -11.17
CA TYR A 214 5.82 19.95 -11.98
C TYR A 214 5.31 20.92 -13.05
N ARG A 215 4.19 21.61 -12.80
CA ARG A 215 3.52 22.53 -13.74
C ARG A 215 4.39 23.63 -14.37
N LYS A 216 5.51 23.98 -13.72
CA LYS A 216 6.47 24.99 -14.18
C LYS A 216 7.35 24.51 -15.33
N ILE A 217 7.46 23.19 -15.55
CA ILE A 217 8.20 22.64 -16.68
C ILE A 217 7.35 22.81 -17.96
N PRO A 218 7.92 23.36 -19.05
CA PRO A 218 7.24 23.49 -20.34
C PRO A 218 6.73 22.16 -20.90
N GLY A 219 5.59 22.17 -21.60
CA GLY A 219 4.86 20.94 -21.98
C GLY A 219 5.70 19.86 -22.67
N LYS A 220 6.46 20.20 -23.72
CA LYS A 220 7.33 19.22 -24.41
C LYS A 220 8.41 18.65 -23.50
N GLN A 221 9.05 19.51 -22.72
CA GLN A 221 10.10 19.10 -21.77
C GLN A 221 9.52 18.25 -20.63
N LEU A 222 8.31 18.55 -20.16
CA LEU A 222 7.64 17.79 -19.13
C LEU A 222 7.34 16.34 -19.58
N VAL A 223 6.92 16.16 -20.83
CA VAL A 223 6.74 14.83 -21.43
C VAL A 223 8.09 14.10 -21.50
N ALA A 224 9.12 14.74 -22.04
CA ALA A 224 10.47 14.16 -22.14
C ALA A 224 11.04 13.72 -20.79
N VAL A 225 10.85 14.53 -19.75
CA VAL A 225 11.24 14.22 -18.38
C VAL A 225 10.46 13.03 -17.84
N PHE A 226 9.13 13.03 -17.99
CA PHE A 226 8.30 11.92 -17.53
C PHE A 226 8.68 10.60 -18.20
N GLU A 227 8.91 10.61 -19.51
CA GLU A 227 9.32 9.42 -20.26
C GLU A 227 10.67 8.89 -19.78
N GLY A 228 11.65 9.76 -19.50
CA GLY A 228 12.93 9.33 -18.95
C GLY A 228 12.81 8.77 -17.52
N LEU A 229 12.01 9.41 -16.66
CA LEU A 229 11.70 8.88 -15.32
C LEU A 229 11.00 7.52 -15.41
N TRP A 230 10.04 7.38 -16.33
CA TRP A 230 9.30 6.14 -16.53
C TRP A 230 10.22 5.03 -17.05
N ALA A 231 11.10 5.32 -18.01
CA ALA A 231 12.03 4.34 -18.57
C ALA A 231 13.13 3.91 -17.59
N THR A 232 13.44 4.73 -16.58
CA THR A 232 14.48 4.42 -15.61
C THR A 232 14.09 3.21 -14.74
N GLU A 233 15.01 2.26 -14.60
CA GLU A 233 14.76 1.01 -13.89
C GLU A 233 14.81 1.19 -12.38
N HIS A 234 15.84 1.88 -11.91
CA HIS A 234 16.13 2.06 -10.49
C HIS A 234 16.55 3.50 -10.20
N PHE A 235 16.11 4.00 -9.05
CA PHE A 235 16.62 5.21 -8.41
C PHE A 235 17.01 4.85 -7.00
N THR A 236 18.02 5.52 -6.46
CA THR A 236 18.27 5.52 -5.03
C THR A 236 17.33 6.50 -4.30
N HIS A 237 17.13 6.28 -3.02
CA HIS A 237 16.35 7.16 -2.17
C HIS A 237 16.88 8.61 -2.17
N PRO A 238 18.21 8.86 -2.03
CA PRO A 238 18.75 10.21 -2.15
C PRO A 238 18.49 10.88 -3.50
N GLU A 239 18.54 10.15 -4.62
CA GLU A 239 18.22 10.72 -5.95
C GLU A 239 16.76 11.17 -6.04
N LEU A 240 15.82 10.37 -5.52
CA LEU A 240 14.40 10.74 -5.49
C LEU A 240 14.17 11.99 -4.64
N ILE A 241 14.86 12.10 -3.50
CA ILE A 241 14.77 13.26 -2.60
C ILE A 241 15.42 14.49 -3.22
N GLU A 242 16.58 14.35 -3.88
CA GLU A 242 17.25 15.44 -4.61
C GLU A 242 16.34 15.98 -5.72
N MET A 243 15.74 15.09 -6.52
CA MET A 243 14.77 15.44 -7.57
C MET A 243 13.51 16.11 -7.00
N ALA A 244 12.98 15.62 -5.87
CA ALA A 244 11.82 16.23 -5.23
C ALA A 244 12.12 17.64 -4.71
N SER A 245 13.35 17.86 -4.24
CA SER A 245 13.85 19.13 -3.69
C SER A 245 14.17 20.16 -4.78
N ASP A 246 14.81 19.73 -5.86
CA ASP A 246 15.26 20.59 -6.95
C ASP A 246 14.65 20.17 -8.30
N THR A 247 13.80 21.03 -8.85
CA THR A 247 13.14 20.78 -10.15
C THR A 247 14.14 20.71 -11.32
N LEU A 248 15.32 21.34 -11.22
CA LEU A 248 16.36 21.24 -12.24
C LEU A 248 16.88 19.80 -12.36
N LYS A 249 17.01 19.10 -11.22
CA LYS A 249 17.48 17.71 -11.18
C LYS A 249 16.50 16.73 -11.81
N VAL A 250 15.21 17.06 -11.78
CA VAL A 250 14.18 16.31 -12.52
C VAL A 250 14.31 16.55 -14.02
N ILE A 251 14.63 17.79 -14.42
CA ILE A 251 14.79 18.15 -15.84
C ILE A 251 15.95 17.39 -16.50
N ASP A 252 17.01 17.10 -15.75
CA ASP A 252 18.16 16.30 -16.22
C ASP A 252 17.79 14.86 -16.62
N ARG A 253 16.58 14.40 -16.27
CA ARG A 253 16.04 13.09 -16.67
C ARG A 253 15.32 13.11 -18.02
N ALA A 254 15.28 14.25 -18.72
CA ALA A 254 14.68 14.34 -20.04
C ALA A 254 15.38 13.44 -21.06
N ILE A 255 14.60 12.67 -21.81
CA ILE A 255 15.07 11.94 -22.99
C ILE A 255 14.54 12.57 -24.28
N GLU A 256 15.14 12.24 -25.42
CA GLU A 256 14.56 12.59 -26.70
C GLU A 256 13.26 11.81 -26.92
N VAL A 257 12.16 12.50 -27.20
CA VAL A 257 10.85 11.89 -27.50
C VAL A 257 10.46 12.28 -28.92
N GLU A 258 10.51 11.34 -29.85
CA GLU A 258 10.00 11.54 -31.21
C GLU A 258 8.47 11.42 -31.24
N GLY A 259 7.79 12.41 -31.83
CA GLY A 259 6.43 12.24 -32.35
C GLY A 259 5.23 12.29 -31.39
N THR A 260 5.38 12.58 -30.09
CA THR A 260 4.20 12.65 -29.19
C THR A 260 3.47 14.00 -29.23
N GLU A 261 2.18 13.97 -29.57
CA GLU A 261 1.23 15.06 -29.32
C GLU A 261 1.10 15.33 -27.82
N ILE A 262 1.12 16.61 -27.43
CA ILE A 262 1.04 17.04 -26.03
C ILE A 262 -0.43 16.90 -25.58
N PRO A 263 -0.76 16.09 -24.57
CA PRO A 263 -2.12 16.04 -24.06
C PRO A 263 -2.54 17.42 -23.51
N GLU A 264 -3.68 17.94 -23.97
CA GLU A 264 -4.19 19.24 -23.51
C GLU A 264 -4.41 19.26 -21.99
N ARG A 265 -3.84 20.28 -21.33
CA ARG A 265 -4.02 20.52 -19.88
C ARG A 265 -5.44 21.01 -19.60
N LYS A 266 -6.36 20.11 -19.23
CA LYS A 266 -7.61 20.55 -18.57
C LYS A 266 -7.29 20.95 -17.13
N LYS A 267 -7.58 22.23 -16.79
CA LYS A 267 -7.57 22.69 -15.39
C LYS A 267 -8.57 21.87 -14.60
N ILE A 268 -8.11 21.12 -13.60
CA ILE A 268 -8.99 20.46 -12.63
C ILE A 268 -8.76 21.17 -11.29
N MET A 269 -9.87 21.62 -10.68
CA MET A 269 -9.88 22.03 -9.28
C MET A 269 -9.57 20.81 -8.43
N LEU A 270 -8.53 20.89 -7.61
CA LEU A 270 -8.34 19.96 -6.49
C LEU A 270 -9.56 20.11 -5.59
N MET A 271 -10.31 19.02 -5.39
CA MET A 271 -11.19 18.95 -4.23
C MET A 271 -10.33 18.73 -2.98
N PRO A 272 -10.73 19.33 -1.85
CA PRO A 272 -9.96 19.33 -0.60
C PRO A 272 -9.70 17.94 -0.05
#